data_AF-A0A2W5NUX8-F1
#
_entry.id   AF-A0A2W5NUX8-F1
#
_cell.length_a   1.000
_cell.length_b   1.000
_cell.length_c   1.000
_cell.angle_alpha   90.00
_cell.angle_beta   90.00
_cell.angle_gamma   90.00
#
_symmetry.space_group_name_H-M   'P 1'
#
loop_
_entity.id
_entity.type
_entity.pdbx_description
1 polymer ?
#
loop_
_entity_poly.entity_id
_entity_poly.type
_entity_poly.pdbx_seq_one_letter_code
_entity_poly.pdbx_strand_id
1 'polypeptide(L)'
;LFGKAFRQTLEPRAFYVYTPYRDQSRLPVYDTAANDFSFATLFTENEFSGNDRISSTNALTLGLTSRLLDPGSGAELARFGIAQRRRFSDQRVTMPTLTNVVDGTTLTTAGTLPVTDRSSDLMLGAQINLSPKWSLDTTLQYNPDDRRSNRSTITARYTPGPYRTLSVSYRYQADRISPNGAGNESIDFGWQWPLNDLWGDKGQDLGPGRGQGGGRWYAVGRLNYSLRDKPSSFNALGRPLYASAGDRPGVTDAIIGFEYDGCCYIGRIVLEKTSTGLATSTKRIMFQLEFLGFSSLGSSPMQTLQLNVPRYQPLRSPIPAPSRFTNYD
;
A
#
# COMPACT_ATOMS: atom_id res chain seq x y z
N LEU A 1 25.10 4.16 -19.60
CA LEU A 1 23.94 3.24 -19.63
C LEU A 1 22.75 3.99 -20.22
N PHE A 2 22.01 3.43 -21.19
CA PHE A 2 20.82 4.02 -21.86
C PHE A 2 21.00 5.20 -22.83
N GLY A 3 22.24 5.58 -23.21
CA GLY A 3 22.46 6.65 -24.20
C GLY A 3 22.02 8.06 -23.78
N LYS A 4 21.60 8.23 -22.52
CA LYS A 4 21.28 9.52 -21.89
C LYS A 4 22.30 9.83 -20.80
N ALA A 5 22.65 11.11 -20.68
CA ALA A 5 23.42 11.61 -19.55
C ALA A 5 22.53 11.68 -18.31
N PHE A 6 23.07 11.33 -17.14
CA PHE A 6 22.39 11.42 -15.85
C PHE A 6 23.30 12.12 -14.85
N ARG A 7 22.71 12.85 -13.91
CA ARG A 7 23.42 13.33 -12.72
C ARG A 7 23.16 12.36 -11.58
N GLN A 8 24.22 11.70 -11.12
CA GLN A 8 24.14 10.81 -9.97
C GLN A 8 24.46 11.58 -8.68
N THR A 9 23.66 11.41 -7.64
CA THR A 9 24.02 11.79 -6.27
C THR A 9 24.20 10.53 -5.43
N LEU A 10 25.16 10.57 -4.51
CA LEU A 10 25.39 9.53 -3.52
C LEU A 10 25.33 10.17 -2.13
N GLU A 11 24.41 9.69 -1.31
CA GLU A 11 24.01 10.33 -0.06
C GLU A 11 24.15 9.33 1.09
N PRO A 12 25.35 9.24 1.68
CA PRO A 12 25.55 8.45 2.90
C PRO A 12 24.89 9.14 4.09
N ARG A 13 24.34 8.34 5.01
CA ARG A 13 23.75 8.80 6.26
C ARG A 13 24.18 7.90 7.42
N ALA A 14 24.70 8.50 8.48
CA ALA A 14 24.99 7.82 9.74
C ALA A 14 24.18 8.48 10.87
N PHE A 15 23.62 7.68 11.77
CA PHE A 15 22.79 8.15 12.87
C PHE A 15 23.00 7.30 14.11
N TYR A 16 23.62 7.88 15.12
CA TYR A 16 23.89 7.23 16.40
C TYR A 16 22.91 7.71 17.46
N VAL A 17 22.39 6.78 18.25
CA VAL A 17 21.46 7.06 19.36
C VAL A 17 21.94 6.32 20.58
N TYR A 18 21.98 7.03 21.71
CA TYR A 18 22.20 6.47 23.02
C TYR A 18 21.14 6.97 24.01
N THR A 19 20.33 6.04 24.51
CA THR A 19 19.30 6.23 25.51
C THR A 19 19.48 5.17 26.60
N PRO A 20 19.82 5.56 27.83
CA PRO A 20 20.06 4.59 28.90
C PRO A 20 18.78 3.86 29.27
N TYR A 21 18.94 2.63 29.76
CA TYR A 21 17.81 1.85 30.25
C TYR A 21 17.23 2.46 31.53
N ARG A 22 15.91 2.59 31.56
CA ARG A 22 15.11 2.85 32.75
C ARG A 22 13.94 1.87 32.75
N ASP A 23 13.67 1.28 33.92
CA ASP A 23 12.51 0.41 34.09
C ASP A 23 11.23 1.25 34.05
N GLN A 24 10.43 1.04 33.01
CA GLN A 24 9.16 1.71 32.74
C GLN A 24 7.97 0.75 32.88
N SER A 25 8.18 -0.47 33.39
CA SER A 25 7.16 -1.53 33.47
C SER A 25 5.93 -1.15 34.30
N ARG A 26 6.12 -0.27 35.29
CA ARG A 26 5.05 0.22 36.19
C ARG A 26 4.30 1.43 35.64
N LEU A 27 4.78 2.03 34.55
CA LEU A 27 4.10 3.18 33.93
C LEU A 27 2.97 2.67 33.00
N PRO A 28 1.77 3.27 33.07
CA PRO A 28 0.70 2.95 32.13
C PRO A 28 1.09 3.31 30.68
N VAL A 29 0.33 2.77 29.73
CA VAL A 29 0.46 3.03 28.29
C VAL A 29 -0.88 3.61 27.83
N TYR A 30 -0.85 4.80 27.21
CA TYR A 30 -2.02 5.52 26.74
C TYR A 30 -2.01 5.66 25.21
N ASP A 31 -1.01 6.33 24.66
CA ASP A 31 -0.92 6.71 23.24
C ASP A 31 0.32 6.13 22.53
N THR A 32 0.96 5.17 23.20
CA THR A 32 2.22 4.59 22.75
C THR A 32 2.03 3.26 22.03
N ALA A 33 2.67 3.11 20.87
CA ALA A 33 2.73 1.89 20.09
C ALA A 33 4.15 1.67 19.54
N ALA A 34 4.51 0.43 19.22
CA ALA A 34 5.76 0.15 18.53
C ALA A 34 5.68 0.65 17.08
N ASN A 35 6.71 1.38 16.63
CA ASN A 35 6.79 1.84 15.26
C ASN A 35 7.03 0.67 14.30
N ASP A 36 6.38 0.69 13.13
CA ASP A 36 6.69 -0.28 12.07
C ASP A 36 8.08 0.02 11.49
N PHE A 37 8.77 -1.03 11.05
CA PHE A 37 10.13 -0.93 10.55
C PHE A 37 10.15 -0.40 9.11
N SER A 38 10.77 0.76 8.88
CA SER A 38 10.79 1.45 7.60
C SER A 38 12.03 2.33 7.44
N PHE A 39 12.29 2.83 6.22
CA PHE A 39 13.37 3.80 6.00
C PHE A 39 13.24 5.08 6.83
N ALA A 40 12.02 5.49 7.21
CA ALA A 40 11.81 6.69 8.02
C ALA A 40 12.11 6.41 9.50
N THR A 41 11.54 5.33 10.04
CA THR A 41 11.65 4.93 11.44
C THR A 41 13.02 4.35 11.80
N LEU A 42 13.81 3.90 10.81
CA LEU A 42 15.18 3.44 11.06
C LEU A 42 16.11 4.55 11.56
N PHE A 43 15.81 5.82 11.28
CA PHE A 43 16.60 6.96 11.72
C PHE A 43 15.91 7.78 12.81
N THR A 44 15.03 7.16 13.61
CA THR A 44 14.42 7.79 14.79
C THR A 44 15.16 7.41 16.07
N GLU A 45 15.11 8.30 17.05
CA GLU A 45 15.69 8.10 18.38
C GLU A 45 14.90 7.10 19.22
N ASN A 46 13.58 7.08 19.04
CA ASN A 46 12.67 6.19 19.75
C ASN A 46 12.07 5.13 18.81
N GLU A 47 12.02 3.88 19.27
CA GLU A 47 11.34 2.78 18.58
C GLU A 47 9.82 2.76 18.83
N PHE A 48 9.33 3.59 19.76
CA PHE A 48 7.90 3.76 20.04
C PHE A 48 7.39 5.12 19.54
N SER A 49 6.10 5.17 19.19
CA SER A 49 5.33 6.40 19.08
C SER A 49 4.90 6.88 20.46
N GLY A 50 4.47 8.15 20.58
CA GLY A 50 4.05 8.70 21.87
C GLY A 50 5.23 8.88 22.84
N ASN A 51 4.90 9.08 24.13
CA ASN A 51 5.89 9.39 25.17
C ASN A 51 5.85 8.46 26.39
N ASP A 52 4.95 7.46 26.42
CA ASP A 52 4.80 6.57 27.59
C ASP A 52 5.89 5.49 27.64
N ARG A 53 6.52 5.20 26.49
CA ARG A 53 7.67 4.31 26.37
C ARG A 53 8.78 4.98 25.59
N ILE A 54 9.94 5.08 26.25
CA ILE A 54 11.20 5.51 25.64
C ILE A 54 12.11 4.29 25.56
N SER A 55 12.46 3.89 24.34
CA SER A 55 13.33 2.75 24.06
C SER A 55 14.73 2.93 24.66
N SER A 56 15.27 1.87 25.28
CA SER A 56 16.66 1.83 25.72
C SER A 56 17.57 1.49 24.53
N THR A 57 17.99 2.50 23.79
CA THR A 57 18.67 2.36 22.50
C THR A 57 20.16 2.66 22.66
N ASN A 58 21.04 1.76 22.21
CA ASN A 58 22.44 2.09 21.96
C ASN A 58 22.78 1.52 20.59
N ALA A 59 22.67 2.33 19.55
CA ALA A 59 22.72 1.82 18.19
C ALA A 59 23.27 2.86 17.19
N LEU A 60 23.94 2.36 16.16
CA LEU A 60 24.35 3.12 14.99
C LEU A 60 23.54 2.62 13.79
N THR A 61 22.82 3.53 13.14
CA THR A 61 22.14 3.29 11.88
C THR A 61 22.98 3.87 10.74
N LEU A 62 23.25 3.04 9.74
CA LEU A 62 23.91 3.43 8.51
C LEU A 62 22.95 3.26 7.35
N GLY A 63 22.96 4.22 6.43
CA GLY A 63 22.25 4.11 5.19
C GLY A 63 22.98 4.80 4.05
N LEU A 64 22.64 4.39 2.84
CA LEU A 64 23.17 4.94 1.61
C LEU A 64 22.02 5.08 0.63
N THR A 65 21.84 6.28 0.10
CA THR A 65 20.89 6.54 -0.99
C THR A 65 21.65 6.98 -2.22
N SER A 66 21.36 6.40 -3.38
CA SER A 66 21.83 6.87 -4.68
C SER A 66 20.65 7.35 -5.50
N ARG A 67 20.75 8.52 -6.12
CA ARG A 67 19.73 9.05 -7.04
C ARG A 67 20.31 9.24 -8.42
N LEU A 68 19.49 9.01 -9.43
CA LEU A 68 19.77 9.32 -10.84
C LEU A 68 18.78 10.39 -11.29
N LEU A 69 19.30 11.56 -11.59
CA LEU A 69 18.53 12.74 -11.98
C LEU A 69 18.73 13.02 -13.47
N ASP A 70 17.66 13.45 -14.13
CA ASP A 70 17.71 14.01 -15.47
C ASP A 70 18.40 15.39 -15.42
N PRO A 71 19.47 15.64 -16.20
CA PRO A 71 20.25 16.88 -16.09
C PRO A 71 19.53 18.10 -16.65
N GLY A 72 18.55 17.95 -17.54
CA GLY A 72 17.83 19.07 -18.14
C GLY A 72 16.62 19.50 -17.30
N SER A 73 15.83 18.54 -16.85
CA SER A 73 14.58 18.78 -16.09
C SER A 73 14.74 18.71 -14.58
N GLY A 74 15.82 18.11 -14.07
CA GLY A 74 16.01 17.82 -12.64
C GLY A 74 15.14 16.68 -12.10
N ALA A 75 14.36 16.00 -12.95
CA ALA A 75 13.47 14.93 -12.53
C ALA A 75 14.26 13.71 -12.00
N GLU A 76 13.81 13.13 -10.88
CA GLU A 76 14.37 11.88 -10.34
C GLU A 76 13.88 10.68 -11.16
N LEU A 77 14.80 10.05 -11.89
CA LEU A 77 14.53 8.91 -12.74
C LEU A 77 14.72 7.59 -12.01
N ALA A 78 15.65 7.55 -11.05
CA ALA A 78 15.78 6.39 -10.18
C ALA A 78 16.31 6.78 -8.81
N ARG A 79 15.91 6.03 -7.79
CA ARG A 79 16.42 6.11 -6.43
C ARG A 79 16.62 4.72 -5.88
N PHE A 80 17.80 4.49 -5.33
CA PHE A 80 18.16 3.24 -4.66
C PHE A 80 18.55 3.57 -3.22
N GLY A 81 18.06 2.80 -2.27
CA GLY A 81 18.33 2.98 -0.85
C GLY A 81 18.67 1.65 -0.19
N ILE A 82 19.67 1.67 0.67
CA ILE A 82 20.00 0.58 1.57
C ILE A 82 20.21 1.15 2.97
N ALA A 83 19.68 0.51 4.00
CA ALA A 83 19.90 0.95 5.37
C ALA A 83 19.83 -0.21 6.37
N GLN A 84 20.66 -0.14 7.41
CA GLN A 84 20.72 -1.12 8.49
C GLN A 84 21.09 -0.45 9.81
N ARG A 85 20.51 -0.93 10.90
CA ARG A 85 20.85 -0.52 12.26
C ARG A 85 21.67 -1.62 12.93
N ARG A 86 22.78 -1.23 13.55
CA ARG A 86 23.59 -2.08 14.43
C ARG A 86 23.38 -1.65 15.87
N ARG A 87 22.96 -2.57 16.73
CA ARG A 87 22.76 -2.35 18.17
C ARG A 87 23.99 -2.81 18.94
N PHE A 88 24.46 -1.97 19.85
CA PHE A 88 25.59 -2.23 20.74
C PHE A 88 25.15 -2.81 22.09
N SER A 89 23.89 -2.65 22.47
CA SER A 89 23.28 -3.26 23.66
C SER A 89 21.86 -3.73 23.38
N ASP A 90 21.33 -4.58 24.26
CA ASP A 90 19.96 -5.09 24.16
C ASP A 90 18.97 -3.97 24.45
N GLN A 91 17.86 -3.96 23.72
CA GLN A 91 16.74 -3.06 23.98
C GLN A 91 15.76 -3.74 24.92
N ARG A 92 15.76 -3.29 26.18
CA ARG A 92 15.03 -3.95 27.28
C ARG A 92 13.66 -3.35 27.56
N VAL A 93 13.37 -2.16 27.05
CA VAL A 93 12.05 -1.54 27.20
C VAL A 93 11.08 -2.18 26.22
N THR A 94 9.97 -2.69 26.74
CA THR A 94 8.96 -3.41 25.98
C THR A 94 7.55 -2.86 26.20
N MET A 95 6.64 -3.22 25.30
CA MET A 95 5.20 -3.03 25.51
C MET A 95 4.68 -4.12 26.45
N PRO A 96 3.87 -3.78 27.47
CA PRO A 96 3.24 -4.77 28.32
C PRO A 96 2.17 -5.54 27.54
N THR A 97 1.93 -6.79 27.94
CA THR A 97 0.72 -7.52 27.51
C THR A 97 -0.48 -6.87 28.15
N LEU A 98 -1.44 -6.44 27.32
CA LEU A 98 -2.68 -5.81 27.79
C LEU A 98 -3.81 -6.84 27.73
N THR A 99 -4.52 -7.02 28.83
CA THR A 99 -5.70 -7.89 28.92
C THR A 99 -6.90 -7.05 29.29
N ASN A 100 -7.85 -6.91 28.37
CA ASN A 100 -9.09 -6.16 28.57
C ASN A 100 -10.29 -7.11 28.48
N VAL A 101 -11.31 -6.89 29.30
CA VAL A 101 -12.58 -7.61 29.20
C VAL A 101 -13.64 -6.65 28.65
N VAL A 102 -14.17 -6.94 27.47
CA VAL A 102 -15.22 -6.16 26.81
C VAL A 102 -16.40 -7.09 26.56
N ASP A 103 -17.58 -6.76 27.09
CA ASP A 103 -18.81 -7.56 26.95
C ASP A 103 -18.64 -9.06 27.29
N GLY A 104 -17.87 -9.35 28.35
CA GLY A 104 -17.58 -10.72 28.79
C GLY A 104 -16.54 -11.46 27.93
N THR A 105 -16.01 -10.84 26.88
CA THR A 105 -14.91 -11.38 26.07
C THR A 105 -13.57 -10.84 26.55
N THR A 106 -12.61 -11.75 26.80
CA THR A 106 -11.25 -11.38 27.19
C THR A 106 -10.40 -11.17 25.93
N LEU A 107 -9.97 -9.94 25.69
CA LEU A 107 -9.07 -9.56 24.61
C LEU A 107 -7.66 -9.39 25.18
N THR A 108 -6.74 -10.25 24.74
CA THR A 108 -5.32 -10.16 25.09
C THR A 108 -4.53 -9.61 23.91
N THR A 109 -3.87 -8.47 24.10
CA THR A 109 -2.88 -7.94 23.16
C THR A 109 -1.51 -8.32 23.68
N ALA A 110 -0.82 -9.18 22.93
CA ALA A 110 0.53 -9.61 23.30
C ALA A 110 1.48 -8.41 23.36
N GLY A 111 2.23 -8.31 24.46
CA GLY A 111 3.31 -7.34 24.61
C GLY A 111 4.49 -7.67 23.68
N THR A 112 5.50 -6.80 23.68
CA THR A 112 6.74 -7.05 22.94
C THR A 112 7.79 -7.72 23.82
N LEU A 113 8.70 -8.48 23.21
CA LEU A 113 9.87 -9.02 23.89
C LEU A 113 11.06 -8.05 23.77
N PRO A 114 12.04 -8.13 24.69
CA PRO A 114 13.30 -7.41 24.53
C PRO A 114 13.97 -7.78 23.20
N VAL A 115 14.53 -6.79 22.52
CA VAL A 115 15.28 -7.03 21.27
C VAL A 115 16.74 -7.25 21.63
N THR A 116 17.22 -8.48 21.45
CA THR A 116 18.61 -8.89 21.73
C THR A 116 19.47 -8.94 20.48
N ASP A 117 18.87 -8.84 19.29
CA ASP A 117 19.58 -8.94 18.02
C ASP A 117 20.53 -7.76 17.82
N ARG A 118 21.77 -8.09 17.44
CA ARG A 118 22.82 -7.08 17.23
C ARG A 118 22.65 -6.34 15.92
N SER A 119 21.96 -6.91 14.94
CA SER A 119 21.62 -6.25 13.68
C SER A 119 20.12 -6.14 13.57
N SER A 120 19.62 -5.05 12.98
CA SER A 120 18.28 -5.03 12.45
C SER A 120 18.22 -5.74 11.11
N ASP A 121 16.98 -5.96 10.65
CA ASP A 121 16.70 -6.21 9.25
C ASP A 121 17.40 -5.17 8.36
N LEU A 122 17.84 -5.64 7.20
CA LEU A 122 18.36 -4.84 6.11
C LEU A 122 17.19 -4.31 5.28
N MET A 123 17.09 -2.99 5.15
CA MET A 123 16.12 -2.32 4.28
C MET A 123 16.75 -2.09 2.91
N LEU A 124 16.05 -2.49 1.85
CA LEU A 124 16.39 -2.21 0.46
C LEU A 124 15.21 -1.53 -0.22
N GLY A 125 15.47 -0.46 -0.96
CA GLY A 125 14.45 0.31 -1.67
C GLY A 125 14.93 0.66 -3.07
N ALA A 126 14.05 0.53 -4.06
CA ALA A 126 14.31 0.95 -5.43
C ALA A 126 13.04 1.59 -6.02
N GLN A 127 13.16 2.80 -6.51
CA GLN A 127 12.12 3.48 -7.27
C GLN A 127 12.71 3.86 -8.63
N ILE A 128 12.08 3.46 -9.72
CA ILE A 128 12.60 3.63 -11.09
C ILE A 128 11.46 4.14 -11.99
N ASN A 129 11.62 5.34 -12.51
CA ASN A 129 10.78 5.95 -13.53
C ASN A 129 11.47 5.80 -14.90
N LEU A 130 11.39 4.60 -15.49
CA LEU A 130 12.03 4.25 -16.77
C LEU A 130 11.64 5.20 -17.91
N SER A 131 10.38 5.65 -17.92
CA SER A 131 9.84 6.63 -18.85
C SER A 131 8.69 7.38 -18.18
N PRO A 132 8.16 8.48 -18.76
CA PRO A 132 6.95 9.12 -18.23
C PRO A 132 5.74 8.18 -18.09
N LYS A 133 5.79 7.01 -18.76
CA LYS A 133 4.71 6.03 -18.81
C LYS A 133 4.92 4.84 -17.87
N TRP A 134 6.15 4.54 -17.47
CA TRP A 134 6.49 3.33 -16.72
C TRP A 134 7.17 3.69 -15.40
N SER A 135 6.64 3.17 -14.30
CA SER A 135 7.25 3.26 -12.98
C SER A 135 7.31 1.89 -12.31
N LEU A 136 8.44 1.59 -11.67
CA LEU A 136 8.65 0.43 -10.81
C LEU A 136 9.03 0.93 -9.41
N ASP A 137 8.34 0.45 -8.39
CA ASP A 137 8.65 0.68 -6.98
C ASP A 137 8.90 -0.66 -6.29
N THR A 138 9.91 -0.73 -5.43
CA THR A 138 10.29 -1.95 -4.73
C THR A 138 10.82 -1.61 -3.35
N THR A 139 10.33 -2.33 -2.35
CA THR A 139 10.83 -2.28 -0.97
C THR A 139 10.98 -3.70 -0.44
N LEU A 140 12.16 -4.04 0.05
CA LEU A 140 12.47 -5.33 0.66
C LEU A 140 13.02 -5.11 2.07
N GLN A 141 12.50 -5.88 3.02
CA GLN A 141 12.98 -5.96 4.40
C GLN A 141 13.49 -7.39 4.61
N TYR A 142 14.79 -7.53 4.84
CA TYR A 142 15.47 -8.82 4.93
C TYR A 142 16.10 -9.00 6.31
N ASN A 143 15.73 -10.06 7.02
CA ASN A 143 16.39 -10.41 8.28
C ASN A 143 17.66 -11.24 7.97
N PRO A 144 18.87 -10.73 8.24
CA PRO A 144 20.10 -11.45 7.99
C PRO A 144 20.32 -12.65 8.93
N ASP A 145 19.75 -12.61 10.13
CA ASP A 145 19.94 -13.67 11.14
C ASP A 145 19.12 -14.92 10.78
N ASP A 146 17.85 -14.72 10.38
CA ASP A 146 16.95 -15.80 9.93
C ASP A 146 17.08 -16.14 8.42
N ARG A 147 17.89 -15.38 7.69
CA ARG A 147 18.05 -15.45 6.22
C ARG A 147 16.74 -15.40 5.43
N ARG A 148 15.74 -14.67 5.93
CA ARG A 148 14.40 -14.58 5.32
C ARG A 148 13.96 -13.14 5.12
N SER A 149 13.13 -12.88 4.11
CA SER A 149 12.45 -11.59 4.00
C SER A 149 11.28 -11.53 4.98
N ASN A 150 11.16 -10.45 5.73
CA ASN A 150 10.01 -10.20 6.60
C ASN A 150 8.91 -9.42 5.87
N ARG A 151 9.28 -8.58 4.90
CA ARG A 151 8.34 -7.81 4.06
C ARG A 151 8.94 -7.59 2.68
N SER A 152 8.14 -7.77 1.64
CA SER A 152 8.51 -7.43 0.26
C SER A 152 7.32 -6.76 -0.42
N THR A 153 7.56 -5.68 -1.14
CA THR A 153 6.55 -5.00 -1.95
C THR A 153 7.17 -4.61 -3.27
N ILE A 154 6.54 -5.01 -4.37
CA ILE A 154 6.96 -4.67 -5.73
C ILE A 154 5.74 -4.16 -6.47
N THR A 155 5.79 -2.94 -6.98
CA THR A 155 4.70 -2.32 -7.73
C THR A 155 5.20 -1.84 -9.08
N ALA A 156 4.65 -2.40 -10.16
CA ALA A 156 4.85 -1.92 -11.51
C ALA A 156 3.60 -1.18 -11.98
N ARG A 157 3.78 -0.05 -12.68
CA ARG A 157 2.69 0.74 -13.24
C ARG A 157 3.02 1.19 -14.66
N TYR A 158 2.02 1.11 -15.52
CA TYR A 158 2.01 1.64 -16.87
C TYR A 158 0.87 2.64 -17.05
N THR A 159 1.20 3.90 -17.31
CA THR A 159 0.24 4.99 -17.50
C THR A 159 0.62 5.82 -18.73
N PRO A 160 0.29 5.38 -19.96
CA PRO A 160 0.72 6.06 -21.18
C PRO A 160 0.00 7.39 -21.48
N GLY A 161 -1.13 7.66 -20.82
CA GLY A 161 -1.92 8.86 -21.01
C GLY A 161 -3.22 8.83 -20.19
N PRO A 162 -4.12 9.82 -20.37
CA PRO A 162 -5.39 9.87 -19.67
C PRO A 162 -6.20 8.58 -19.84
N TYR A 163 -6.90 8.17 -18.77
CA TYR A 163 -7.78 6.99 -18.73
C TYR A 163 -7.12 5.64 -19.06
N ARG A 164 -5.79 5.59 -19.20
CA ARG A 164 -5.00 4.41 -19.54
C ARG A 164 -4.03 4.16 -18.41
N THR A 165 -4.41 3.31 -17.48
CA THR A 165 -3.54 2.91 -16.38
C THR A 165 -3.65 1.42 -16.16
N LEU A 166 -2.51 0.76 -15.99
CA LEU A 166 -2.38 -0.61 -15.54
C LEU A 166 -1.41 -0.61 -14.37
N SER A 167 -1.73 -1.33 -13.30
CA SER A 167 -0.84 -1.50 -12.16
C SER A 167 -0.87 -2.93 -11.66
N VAL A 168 0.29 -3.48 -11.35
CA VAL A 168 0.46 -4.77 -10.69
C VAL A 168 1.27 -4.53 -9.42
N SER A 169 0.81 -5.03 -8.28
CA SER A 169 1.56 -4.98 -7.02
C SER A 169 1.62 -6.34 -6.36
N TYR A 170 2.82 -6.85 -6.12
CA TYR A 170 3.05 -8.00 -5.26
C TYR A 170 3.36 -7.50 -3.84
N ARG A 171 2.70 -8.08 -2.85
CA ARG A 171 2.89 -7.76 -1.43
C ARG A 171 3.05 -9.04 -0.64
N TYR A 172 4.19 -9.17 0.01
CA TYR A 172 4.52 -10.24 0.94
C TYR A 172 4.83 -9.66 2.32
N GLN A 173 4.30 -10.29 3.35
CA GLN A 173 4.57 -10.03 4.75
C GLN A 173 4.63 -11.38 5.47
N ALA A 174 5.76 -11.67 6.11
CA ALA A 174 5.93 -12.88 6.87
C ALA A 174 5.00 -12.92 8.08
N ASP A 175 4.69 -14.13 8.54
CA ASP A 175 3.94 -14.36 9.77
C ASP A 175 4.72 -13.77 10.96
N ARG A 176 4.03 -13.00 11.81
CA ARG A 176 4.58 -12.45 13.06
C ARG A 176 4.14 -13.34 14.22
N ILE A 177 4.99 -13.47 15.23
CA ILE A 177 4.66 -14.16 16.48
C ILE A 177 3.71 -13.26 17.29
N SER A 178 2.43 -13.26 16.92
CA SER A 178 1.34 -12.57 17.60
C SER A 178 0.06 -13.37 17.38
N PRO A 179 -0.90 -13.42 18.34
CA PRO A 179 -2.16 -14.16 18.18
C PRO A 179 -2.97 -13.77 16.92
N ASN A 180 -2.71 -12.59 16.33
CA ASN A 180 -3.29 -12.12 15.06
C ASN A 180 -2.26 -11.91 13.94
N GLY A 181 -1.02 -12.39 14.14
CA GLY A 181 0.15 -12.15 13.28
C GLY A 181 0.18 -12.99 12.00
N ALA A 182 -0.98 -13.31 11.43
CA ALA A 182 -1.06 -13.95 10.13
C ALA A 182 -0.39 -13.03 9.08
N GLY A 183 0.62 -13.56 8.39
CA GLY A 183 1.29 -12.87 7.29
C GLY A 183 0.34 -12.54 6.13
N ASN A 184 0.86 -11.96 5.06
CA ASN A 184 0.05 -11.69 3.87
C ASN A 184 0.90 -11.95 2.64
N GLU A 185 0.35 -12.70 1.68
CA GLU A 185 0.95 -12.81 0.36
C GLU A 185 -0.14 -12.59 -0.68
N SER A 186 0.00 -11.53 -1.47
CA SER A 186 -1.04 -11.11 -2.40
C SER A 186 -0.50 -10.47 -3.66
N ILE A 187 -1.27 -10.61 -4.73
CA ILE A 187 -1.10 -9.88 -5.99
C ILE A 187 -2.32 -9.00 -6.21
N ASP A 188 -2.07 -7.72 -6.46
CA ASP A 188 -3.06 -6.71 -6.74
C ASP A 188 -2.90 -6.21 -8.16
N PHE A 189 -3.98 -6.29 -8.95
CA PHE A 189 -4.04 -5.80 -10.31
C PHE A 189 -5.08 -4.69 -10.39
N GLY A 190 -4.72 -3.55 -10.95
CA GLY A 190 -5.60 -2.40 -11.14
C GLY A 190 -5.56 -1.92 -12.58
N TRP A 191 -6.70 -1.53 -13.12
CA TRP A 191 -6.79 -1.02 -14.49
C TRP A 191 -7.86 0.05 -14.68
N GLN A 192 -7.58 0.94 -15.62
CA GLN A 192 -8.58 1.74 -16.33
C GLN A 192 -8.12 1.80 -17.78
N TRP A 193 -9.00 1.45 -18.72
CA TRP A 193 -8.65 1.43 -20.14
C TRP A 193 -9.86 1.70 -21.03
N PRO A 194 -9.76 2.57 -22.06
CA PRO A 194 -10.79 2.71 -23.07
C PRO A 194 -10.83 1.43 -23.91
N LEU A 195 -11.95 0.71 -23.93
CA LEU A 195 -12.08 -0.53 -24.70
C LEU A 195 -11.99 -0.28 -26.19
N ASN A 196 -12.48 0.88 -26.67
CA ASN A 196 -12.37 1.34 -28.06
C ASN A 196 -10.91 1.32 -28.58
N ASP A 197 -9.92 1.54 -27.71
CA ASP A 197 -8.51 1.53 -28.08
C ASP A 197 -8.04 0.19 -28.67
N LEU A 198 -8.69 -0.91 -28.30
CA LEU A 198 -8.36 -2.27 -28.76
C LEU A 198 -8.75 -2.49 -30.23
N TRP A 199 -9.62 -1.63 -30.78
CA TRP A 199 -10.19 -1.72 -32.13
C TRP A 199 -9.74 -0.53 -33.00
N GLY A 200 -8.75 0.24 -32.54
CA GLY A 200 -8.11 1.33 -33.29
C GLY A 200 -8.66 2.72 -33.03
N ASP A 201 -9.82 2.86 -32.36
CA ASP A 201 -10.40 4.16 -32.05
C ASP A 201 -9.78 4.73 -30.76
N LYS A 202 -8.85 5.68 -30.89
CA LYS A 202 -8.15 6.34 -29.77
C LYS A 202 -8.92 7.51 -29.14
N GLY A 203 -9.99 7.95 -29.79
CA GLY A 203 -10.78 9.09 -29.34
C GLY A 203 -10.05 10.42 -29.41
N GLN A 204 -10.62 11.42 -28.76
CA GLN A 204 -10.08 12.76 -28.70
C GLN A 204 -9.36 12.97 -27.37
N ASP A 205 -8.20 13.64 -27.39
CA ASP A 205 -7.60 14.11 -26.16
C ASP A 205 -8.28 15.43 -25.76
N LEU A 206 -9.38 15.31 -25.03
CA LEU A 206 -10.05 16.46 -24.44
C LEU A 206 -9.36 16.88 -23.14
N GLY A 207 -8.24 16.28 -22.74
CA GLY A 207 -7.57 16.56 -21.48
C GLY A 207 -8.26 15.95 -20.26
N PRO A 208 -7.67 16.13 -19.06
CA PRO A 208 -8.08 15.38 -17.88
C PRO A 208 -9.50 15.69 -17.42
N GLY A 209 -10.28 14.64 -17.15
CA GLY A 209 -11.62 14.78 -16.58
C GLY A 209 -12.68 15.25 -17.57
N ARG A 210 -12.44 15.16 -18.88
CA ARG A 210 -13.39 15.50 -19.95
C ARG A 210 -13.73 14.33 -20.88
N GLY A 211 -13.31 13.12 -20.51
CA GLY A 211 -13.47 11.92 -21.34
C GLY A 211 -12.60 11.98 -22.59
N GLN A 212 -12.90 11.12 -23.56
CA GLN A 212 -12.19 11.08 -24.85
C GLN A 212 -13.13 11.22 -26.05
N GLY A 213 -14.24 11.94 -25.88
CA GLY A 213 -15.35 11.99 -26.82
C GLY A 213 -16.44 10.95 -26.51
N GLY A 214 -17.65 11.21 -27.01
CA GLY A 214 -18.80 10.32 -26.82
C GLY A 214 -18.72 9.04 -27.67
N GLY A 215 -19.54 8.05 -27.33
CA GLY A 215 -19.60 6.74 -27.99
C GLY A 215 -18.55 5.75 -27.50
N ARG A 216 -18.04 5.92 -26.27
CA ARG A 216 -16.85 5.18 -25.81
C ARG A 216 -17.09 4.37 -24.56
N TRP A 217 -16.52 3.17 -24.55
CA TRP A 217 -16.51 2.27 -23.40
C TRP A 217 -15.17 2.31 -22.69
N TYR A 218 -15.21 2.27 -21.36
CA TYR A 218 -14.04 2.16 -20.50
C TYR A 218 -14.23 0.97 -19.57
N ALA A 219 -13.23 0.10 -19.51
CA ALA A 219 -13.13 -0.92 -18.47
C ALA A 219 -12.33 -0.35 -17.31
N VAL A 220 -12.84 -0.52 -16.09
CA VAL A 220 -12.20 -0.06 -14.87
C VAL A 220 -12.29 -1.16 -13.82
N GLY A 221 -11.24 -1.34 -13.03
CA GLY A 221 -11.32 -2.32 -11.96
C GLY A 221 -10.05 -2.48 -11.15
N ARG A 222 -10.19 -3.29 -10.10
CA ARG A 222 -9.12 -3.74 -9.23
C ARG A 222 -9.42 -5.16 -8.79
N LEU A 223 -8.42 -6.03 -8.79
CA LEU A 223 -8.50 -7.39 -8.31
C LEU A 223 -7.34 -7.66 -7.37
N ASN A 224 -7.63 -8.07 -6.15
CA ASN A 224 -6.66 -8.47 -5.15
C ASN A 224 -6.81 -9.98 -4.89
N TYR A 225 -5.74 -10.72 -5.13
CA TYR A 225 -5.68 -12.17 -5.01
C TYR A 225 -4.68 -12.55 -3.91
N SER A 226 -5.16 -13.22 -2.87
CA SER A 226 -4.32 -13.85 -1.87
C SER A 226 -3.70 -15.11 -2.44
N LEU A 227 -2.37 -15.21 -2.38
CA LEU A 227 -1.59 -16.40 -2.73
C LEU A 227 -1.33 -17.29 -1.52
N ARG A 228 -1.87 -16.93 -0.37
CA ARG A 228 -1.63 -17.62 0.89
C ARG A 228 -2.05 -19.09 0.77
N ASP A 229 -1.07 -19.97 0.81
CA ASP A 229 -1.26 -21.42 0.78
C ASP A 229 -0.33 -22.07 1.80
N LYS A 230 -0.64 -21.86 3.09
CA LYS A 230 0.07 -22.53 4.19
C LYS A 230 -0.94 -23.35 4.99
N PRO A 231 -0.97 -24.67 4.82
CA PRO A 231 -1.74 -25.53 5.72
C PRO A 231 -1.18 -25.44 7.14
N SER A 232 -2.07 -25.36 8.12
CA SER A 232 -1.73 -25.33 9.55
C SER A 232 -1.31 -26.70 10.08
N SER A 233 -1.78 -27.78 9.47
CA SER A 233 -1.34 -29.16 9.72
C SER A 233 -1.80 -30.07 8.58
N PHE A 234 -1.42 -31.36 8.64
CA PHE A 234 -1.97 -32.38 7.76
C PHE A 234 -2.75 -33.38 8.61
N ASN A 235 -3.90 -33.83 8.12
CA ASN A 235 -4.61 -34.92 8.78
C ASN A 235 -3.89 -36.27 8.53
N ALA A 236 -4.32 -37.33 9.22
CA ALA A 236 -3.73 -38.67 9.09
C ALA A 236 -3.79 -39.28 7.67
N LEU A 237 -4.59 -38.68 6.77
CA LEU A 237 -4.71 -39.06 5.36
C LEU A 237 -3.83 -38.20 4.43
N GLY A 238 -2.95 -37.36 5.00
CA GLY A 238 -2.08 -36.46 4.24
C GLY A 238 -2.80 -35.28 3.60
N ARG A 239 -4.05 -34.98 3.99
CA ARG A 239 -4.78 -33.81 3.47
C ARG A 239 -4.42 -32.55 4.27
N PRO A 240 -4.15 -31.42 3.60
CA PRO A 240 -3.88 -30.15 4.28
C PRO A 240 -5.10 -29.67 5.06
N LEU A 241 -4.89 -29.35 6.33
CA LEU A 241 -5.82 -28.65 7.21
C LEU A 241 -5.41 -27.18 7.26
N TYR A 242 -6.38 -26.26 7.17
CA TYR A 242 -6.14 -24.81 7.21
C TYR A 242 -6.76 -24.26 8.49
N ALA A 243 -6.06 -23.35 9.18
CA ALA A 243 -6.55 -22.78 10.44
C ALA A 243 -7.76 -21.86 10.22
N SER A 244 -7.85 -21.24 9.04
CA SER A 244 -8.96 -20.38 8.65
C SER A 244 -9.29 -20.49 7.15
N ALA A 245 -10.54 -20.17 6.77
CA ALA A 245 -10.91 -20.01 5.36
C ALA A 245 -10.13 -18.85 4.67
N GLY A 246 -9.56 -17.92 5.45
CA GLY A 246 -8.64 -16.88 4.96
C GLY A 246 -7.22 -17.37 4.63
N ASP A 247 -6.85 -18.61 4.99
CA ASP A 247 -5.54 -19.20 4.69
C ASP A 247 -5.48 -19.87 3.30
N ARG A 248 -6.57 -19.78 2.51
CA ARG A 248 -6.64 -20.36 1.16
C ARG A 248 -6.34 -19.31 0.10
N PRO A 249 -5.73 -19.71 -1.03
CA PRO A 249 -5.54 -18.81 -2.14
C PRO A 249 -6.89 -18.46 -2.77
N GLY A 250 -7.08 -17.19 -3.12
CA GLY A 250 -8.35 -16.73 -3.64
C GLY A 250 -8.46 -15.21 -3.75
N VAL A 251 -9.48 -14.77 -4.50
CA VAL A 251 -9.80 -13.34 -4.66
C VAL A 251 -10.34 -12.79 -3.34
N THR A 252 -9.62 -11.91 -2.67
CA THR A 252 -10.07 -11.25 -1.44
C THR A 252 -11.00 -10.09 -1.80
N ASP A 253 -10.56 -9.25 -2.75
CA ASP A 253 -11.29 -8.06 -3.16
C ASP A 253 -11.32 -7.99 -4.69
N ALA A 254 -12.49 -7.63 -5.25
CA ALA A 254 -12.64 -7.41 -6.67
C ALA A 254 -13.61 -6.27 -6.93
N ILE A 255 -13.22 -5.35 -7.80
CA ILE A 255 -14.04 -4.29 -8.35
C ILE A 255 -13.91 -4.43 -9.87
N ILE A 256 -15.02 -4.63 -10.56
CA ILE A 256 -15.05 -4.76 -12.02
C ILE A 256 -16.16 -3.85 -12.52
N GLY A 257 -15.81 -2.90 -13.35
CA GLY A 257 -16.71 -1.87 -13.83
C GLY A 257 -16.57 -1.58 -15.31
N PHE A 258 -17.67 -1.13 -15.88
CA PHE A 258 -17.75 -0.59 -17.23
C PHE A 258 -18.39 0.79 -17.17
N GLU A 259 -17.78 1.75 -17.85
CA GLU A 259 -18.31 3.09 -18.02
C GLU A 259 -18.55 3.36 -19.50
N TYR A 260 -19.67 3.98 -19.85
CA TYR A 260 -20.00 4.41 -21.20
C TYR A 260 -20.15 5.93 -21.23
N ASP A 261 -19.34 6.60 -22.04
CA ASP A 261 -19.45 8.04 -22.30
C ASP A 261 -20.35 8.27 -23.52
N GLY A 262 -21.58 8.74 -23.29
CA GLY A 262 -22.58 9.03 -24.32
C GLY A 262 -22.59 10.50 -24.78
N CYS A 263 -21.49 11.24 -24.61
CA CYS A 263 -21.39 12.69 -24.82
C CYS A 263 -22.18 13.52 -23.80
N CYS A 264 -23.50 13.34 -23.71
CA CYS A 264 -24.40 14.09 -22.83
C CYS A 264 -24.79 13.34 -21.55
N TYR A 265 -24.46 12.05 -21.47
CA TYR A 265 -24.68 11.22 -20.30
C TYR A 265 -23.54 10.23 -20.11
N ILE A 266 -23.39 9.72 -18.89
CA ILE A 266 -22.45 8.65 -18.55
C ILE A 266 -23.19 7.52 -17.85
N GLY A 267 -23.11 6.33 -18.42
CA GLY A 267 -23.58 5.11 -17.78
C GLY A 267 -22.44 4.41 -17.06
N ARG A 268 -22.67 3.91 -15.85
CA ARG A 268 -21.70 3.11 -15.09
C ARG A 268 -22.36 1.87 -14.52
N ILE A 269 -21.70 0.74 -14.67
CA ILE A 269 -22.09 -0.52 -14.05
C ILE A 269 -20.85 -1.05 -13.34
N VAL A 270 -20.94 -1.26 -12.02
CA VAL A 270 -19.80 -1.73 -11.21
C VAL A 270 -20.25 -2.88 -10.31
N LEU A 271 -19.52 -3.98 -10.41
CA LEU A 271 -19.59 -5.12 -9.53
C LEU A 271 -18.46 -5.00 -8.50
N GLU A 272 -18.81 -5.14 -7.23
CA GLU A 272 -17.85 -5.12 -6.14
C GLU A 272 -18.03 -6.39 -5.29
N LYS A 273 -16.91 -6.98 -4.93
CA LYS A 273 -16.78 -8.04 -3.95
C LYS A 273 -15.72 -7.60 -2.96
N THR A 274 -16.08 -7.54 -1.69
CA THR A 274 -15.14 -7.28 -0.60
C THR A 274 -15.21 -8.45 0.37
N SER A 275 -14.07 -8.97 0.79
CA SER A 275 -14.00 -10.02 1.81
C SER A 275 -13.64 -9.39 3.14
N THR A 276 -14.57 -9.43 4.10
CA THR A 276 -14.34 -8.94 5.47
C THR A 276 -14.19 -10.12 6.41
N GLY A 277 -13.13 -10.15 7.21
CA GLY A 277 -12.89 -11.23 8.17
C GLY A 277 -12.56 -12.59 7.55
N LEU A 278 -12.76 -13.65 8.32
CA LEU A 278 -12.23 -15.00 8.04
C LEU A 278 -13.03 -15.79 6.99
N ALA A 279 -14.25 -15.36 6.61
CA ALA A 279 -15.09 -16.12 5.65
C ALA A 279 -16.24 -15.35 4.97
N THR A 280 -16.56 -14.11 5.38
CA THR A 280 -17.73 -13.40 4.83
C THR A 280 -17.34 -12.52 3.65
N SER A 281 -18.00 -12.71 2.52
CA SER A 281 -17.84 -11.88 1.34
C SER A 281 -19.15 -11.12 1.05
N THR A 282 -19.06 -9.80 1.01
CA THR A 282 -20.16 -8.94 0.59
C THR A 282 -20.01 -8.66 -0.90
N LYS A 283 -21.10 -8.86 -1.65
CA LYS A 283 -21.18 -8.57 -3.09
C LYS A 283 -22.19 -7.45 -3.30
N ARG A 284 -21.82 -6.47 -4.12
CA ARG A 284 -22.65 -5.31 -4.46
C ARG A 284 -22.62 -5.06 -5.96
N ILE A 285 -23.77 -4.70 -6.52
CA ILE A 285 -23.91 -4.22 -7.89
C ILE A 285 -24.37 -2.76 -7.82
N MET A 286 -23.65 -1.88 -8.49
CA MET A 286 -23.94 -0.46 -8.58
C MET A 286 -24.23 -0.09 -10.02
N PHE A 287 -25.32 0.67 -10.21
CA PHE A 287 -25.70 1.23 -11.49
C PHE A 287 -25.86 2.74 -11.29
N GLN A 288 -25.21 3.52 -12.15
CA GLN A 288 -25.36 4.96 -12.18
C GLN A 288 -25.56 5.43 -13.62
N LEU A 289 -26.54 6.31 -13.82
CA LEU A 289 -26.71 7.08 -15.03
C LEU A 289 -26.60 8.57 -14.68
N GLU A 290 -25.58 9.24 -15.19
CA GLU A 290 -25.28 10.64 -14.91
C GLU A 290 -25.56 11.49 -16.15
N PHE A 291 -26.45 12.47 -16.06
CA PHE A 291 -26.70 13.44 -17.14
C PHE A 291 -25.85 14.68 -16.92
N LEU A 292 -25.05 15.04 -17.92
CA LEU A 292 -24.13 16.17 -17.79
C LEU A 292 -24.89 17.48 -17.66
N GLY A 293 -24.56 18.27 -16.64
CA GLY A 293 -25.21 19.56 -16.38
C GLY A 293 -26.59 19.46 -15.71
N PHE A 294 -27.04 18.26 -15.35
CA PHE A 294 -28.33 18.06 -14.67
C PHE A 294 -28.12 17.27 -13.36
N SER A 295 -28.58 16.02 -13.32
CA SER A 295 -28.59 15.18 -12.14
C SER A 295 -28.08 13.77 -12.46
N SER A 296 -27.78 13.01 -11.41
CA SER A 296 -27.43 11.60 -11.52
C SER A 296 -28.52 10.72 -10.90
N LEU A 297 -28.81 9.60 -11.56
CA LEU A 297 -29.73 8.57 -11.12
C LEU A 297 -28.96 7.30 -10.72
N GLY A 298 -29.40 6.63 -9.64
CA GLY A 298 -28.87 5.34 -9.21
C GLY A 298 -27.86 5.42 -8.06
N SER A 299 -27.17 4.30 -7.80
CA SER A 299 -26.13 4.19 -6.77
C SER A 299 -24.77 4.51 -7.38
N SER A 300 -24.18 5.65 -7.00
CA SER A 300 -22.91 6.07 -7.59
C SER A 300 -21.74 5.19 -7.13
N PRO A 301 -21.00 4.54 -8.06
CA PRO A 301 -19.77 3.83 -7.73
C PRO A 301 -18.53 4.74 -7.68
N MET A 302 -18.69 6.07 -7.86
CA MET A 302 -17.57 7.00 -8.05
C MET A 302 -16.58 6.97 -6.88
N GLN A 303 -17.08 6.99 -5.64
CA GLN A 303 -16.23 6.93 -4.46
C GLN A 303 -15.48 5.60 -4.38
N THR A 304 -16.16 4.48 -4.68
CA THR A 304 -15.53 3.15 -4.71
C THR A 304 -14.41 3.08 -5.74
N LEU A 305 -14.63 3.60 -6.96
CA LEU A 305 -13.62 3.62 -8.02
C LEU A 305 -12.43 4.52 -7.66
N GLN A 306 -12.69 5.74 -7.16
CA GLN A 306 -11.64 6.69 -6.80
C GLN A 306 -10.74 6.22 -5.65
N LEU A 307 -11.34 5.58 -4.63
CA LEU A 307 -10.59 5.12 -3.45
C LEU A 307 -9.82 3.83 -3.72
N ASN A 308 -10.35 2.95 -4.56
CA ASN A 308 -9.79 1.60 -4.70
C ASN A 308 -9.00 1.40 -5.98
N VAL A 309 -9.35 2.04 -7.10
CA VAL A 309 -8.67 1.78 -8.38
C VAL A 309 -7.47 2.73 -8.53
N PRO A 310 -6.23 2.22 -8.56
CA PRO A 310 -5.04 3.06 -8.58
C PRO A 310 -5.01 3.99 -9.80
N ARG A 311 -4.80 5.29 -9.55
CA ARG A 311 -4.76 6.34 -10.59
C ARG A 311 -6.05 6.42 -11.43
N TYR A 312 -7.18 5.97 -10.90
CA TYR A 312 -8.46 6.16 -11.57
C TYR A 312 -8.72 7.63 -11.86
N GLN A 313 -9.16 7.88 -13.08
CA GLN A 313 -9.49 9.20 -13.55
C GLN A 313 -10.97 9.26 -13.92
N PRO A 314 -11.79 10.08 -13.23
CA PRO A 314 -13.18 10.27 -13.60
C PRO A 314 -13.34 10.75 -15.03
N LEU A 315 -14.30 10.19 -15.77
CA LEU A 315 -14.63 10.66 -17.12
C LEU A 315 -15.14 12.11 -17.12
N ARG A 316 -15.73 12.54 -16.00
CA ARG A 316 -16.07 13.94 -15.73
C ARG A 316 -15.60 14.29 -14.33
N SER A 317 -14.77 15.31 -14.21
CA SER A 317 -14.46 15.87 -12.89
C SER A 317 -15.74 16.50 -12.34
N PRO A 318 -16.07 16.30 -11.05
CA PRO A 318 -17.12 17.06 -10.41
C PRO A 318 -16.84 18.54 -10.65
N ILE A 319 -17.80 19.28 -11.19
CA ILE A 319 -17.71 20.73 -11.22
C ILE A 319 -17.60 21.16 -9.75
N PRO A 320 -16.53 21.87 -9.33
CA PRO A 320 -16.48 22.41 -7.99
C PRO A 320 -17.77 23.20 -7.78
N ALA A 321 -18.54 22.87 -6.74
CA ALA A 321 -19.70 23.68 -6.40
C ALA A 321 -19.22 25.14 -6.30
N PRO A 322 -19.89 26.10 -6.95
CA PRO A 322 -19.48 27.49 -6.88
C PRO A 322 -19.34 27.87 -5.41
N SER A 323 -18.22 28.51 -5.07
CA SER A 323 -17.96 28.94 -3.71
C SER A 323 -19.13 29.78 -3.22
N ARG A 324 -19.72 29.40 -2.09
CA ARG A 324 -20.78 30.17 -1.43
C ARG A 324 -20.34 31.57 -0.95
N PHE A 325 -19.07 31.93 -1.16
CA PHE A 325 -18.47 33.19 -0.71
C PHE A 325 -18.08 34.14 -1.85
N THR A 326 -18.47 33.90 -3.11
CA THR A 326 -18.09 34.80 -4.22
C THR A 326 -18.96 36.04 -4.39
N ASN A 327 -20.02 36.21 -3.60
CA ASN A 327 -20.86 37.42 -3.61
C ASN A 327 -20.87 38.06 -2.21
N TYR A 328 -19.82 38.80 -1.89
CA TYR A 328 -19.88 39.90 -0.93
C TYR A 328 -19.38 41.16 -1.67
N ASP A 329 -20.31 41.83 -2.34
CA ASP A 329 -20.25 43.28 -2.56
C ASP A 329 -21.25 43.92 -1.58
#